data_AF-A0AAV0CV46-F1
#
_entry.id   AF-A0AAV0CV46-F1
#
_cell.length_a   1.000
_cell.length_b   1.000
_cell.length_c   1.000
_cell.angle_alpha   90.00
_cell.angle_beta   90.00
_cell.angle_gamma   90.00
#
_symmetry.space_group_name_H-M   'P 1'
#
loop_
_entity.id
_entity.type
_entity.pdbx_description
1 polymer ?
#
loop_
_entity_poly.entity_id
_entity_poly.type
_entity_poly.pdbx_seq_one_letter_code
_entity_poly.pdbx_strand_id
1 'polypeptide(L)'
;MSQFDGKQSSYLCIRVCLDVRQPLKKGTTLTRDGVKHSVDFKYEKLPNFCFMCVIIGHFDKFCLLKYEEGFVAEKTYGVKLRAGGRVKISPQDPTRGYLM
;
A
#
# COMPACT_ATOMS: atom_id res chain seq x y z
N MET A 1 -6.99 7.02 -31.82
CA MET A 1 -7.42 5.62 -31.60
C MET A 1 -6.43 4.99 -30.63
N SER A 2 -6.68 5.02 -29.31
CA SER A 2 -5.79 4.37 -28.34
C SER A 2 -6.26 2.93 -28.15
N GLN A 3 -5.48 2.03 -28.73
CA GLN A 3 -5.61 0.58 -28.67
C GLN A 3 -5.50 0.11 -27.22
N PHE A 4 -6.62 -0.33 -26.64
CA PHE A 4 -6.62 -1.06 -25.38
C PHE A 4 -6.18 -2.49 -25.68
N ASP A 5 -4.87 -2.72 -25.75
CA ASP A 5 -4.33 -4.08 -25.80
C ASP A 5 -4.78 -4.83 -24.55
N GLY A 6 -5.61 -5.86 -24.77
CA GLY A 6 -6.32 -6.67 -23.78
C GLY A 6 -5.43 -7.53 -22.90
N LYS A 7 -4.45 -6.93 -22.23
CA LYS A 7 -3.82 -7.52 -21.05
C LYS A 7 -4.72 -7.21 -19.87
N GLN A 8 -5.40 -8.23 -19.33
CA GLN A 8 -6.09 -8.10 -18.04
C GLN A 8 -5.04 -7.80 -16.97
N SER A 9 -4.73 -6.53 -16.74
CA SER A 9 -3.91 -6.12 -15.61
C SER A 9 -4.73 -6.38 -14.35
N SER A 10 -4.16 -7.13 -13.40
CA SER A 10 -4.78 -7.40 -12.09
C SER A 10 -4.91 -6.15 -11.20
N TYR A 11 -4.69 -4.96 -11.75
CA TYR A 11 -4.65 -3.68 -11.07
C TYR A 11 -5.09 -2.56 -12.02
N LEU A 12 -5.61 -1.49 -11.41
CA LEU A 12 -5.92 -0.22 -12.07
C LEU A 12 -4.84 0.80 -11.73
N CYS A 13 -4.26 1.45 -12.75
CA CYS A 13 -3.35 2.57 -12.55
C CYS A 13 -4.10 3.88 -12.72
N ILE A 14 -4.03 4.75 -11.71
CA ILE A 14 -4.56 6.11 -11.77
C ILE A 14 -3.48 7.11 -11.37
N ARG A 15 -3.57 8.33 -11.91
CA ARG A 15 -2.76 9.46 -11.46
C ARG A 15 -3.57 10.29 -10.47
N VAL A 16 -2.98 10.62 -9.34
CA VAL A 16 -3.63 11.36 -8.26
C VAL A 16 -2.74 12.49 -7.77
N CYS A 17 -3.36 13.61 -7.38
CA CYS A 17 -2.70 14.63 -6.58
C CYS A 17 -2.77 14.20 -5.10
N LEU A 18 -1.62 14.10 -4.44
CA LEU A 18 -1.52 13.70 -3.04
C LEU A 18 -0.89 14.83 -2.23
N ASP A 19 -1.46 15.09 -1.05
CA ASP A 19 -0.78 15.91 -0.05
C ASP A 19 0.35 15.09 0.59
N VAL A 20 1.58 15.50 0.32
CA VAL A 20 2.80 14.82 0.81
C VAL A 20 2.99 14.93 2.32
N ARG A 21 2.28 15.84 2.98
CA ARG A 21 2.32 16.05 4.44
C ARG A 21 1.44 15.05 5.17
N GLN A 22 0.54 14.36 4.46
CA GLN A 22 -0.35 13.37 5.02
C GLN A 22 0.24 11.95 4.88
N PRO A 23 -0.07 11.03 5.81
CA PRO A 23 0.31 9.63 5.67
C PRO A 23 -0.25 9.00 4.39
N LEU A 24 0.58 8.21 3.69
CA LEU A 24 0.11 7.45 2.53
C LEU A 24 -0.93 6.40 2.93
N LYS A 25 -1.92 6.20 2.06
CA LYS A 25 -2.98 5.21 2.26
C LYS A 25 -2.48 3.82 1.82
N LYS A 26 -2.71 2.81 2.65
CA LYS A 26 -2.36 1.40 2.32
C LYS A 26 -3.33 0.76 1.33
N GLY A 27 -4.57 1.22 1.35
CA GLY A 27 -5.67 0.60 0.64
C GLY A 27 -6.99 1.20 1.08
N THR A 28 -8.07 0.66 0.54
CA THR A 28 -9.44 1.05 0.87
C THR A 28 -10.37 -0.15 0.71
N THR A 29 -11.59 -0.04 1.22
CA THR A 29 -12.65 -1.01 0.95
C THR A 29 -13.63 -0.38 -0.02
N LEU A 30 -13.84 -1.04 -1.15
CA LEU A 30 -14.86 -0.68 -2.13
C LEU A 30 -16.08 -1.58 -1.94
N THR A 31 -17.28 -1.03 -2.06
CA THR A 31 -18.50 -1.84 -2.08
C THR A 31 -19.04 -1.86 -3.49
N ARG A 32 -19.28 -3.06 -4.03
CA ARG A 32 -19.89 -3.29 -5.34
C ARG A 32 -20.99 -4.34 -5.17
N ASP A 33 -22.20 -4.03 -5.64
CA ASP A 33 -23.35 -4.95 -5.58
C ASP A 33 -23.60 -5.51 -4.17
N GLY A 34 -23.39 -4.68 -3.14
CA GLY A 34 -23.53 -5.06 -1.73
C GLY A 34 -22.34 -5.84 -1.14
N VAL A 35 -21.37 -6.24 -1.96
CA VAL A 35 -20.17 -6.99 -1.55
C VAL A 35 -19.00 -6.03 -1.32
N LYS A 36 -18.31 -6.20 -0.19
CA LYS A 36 -17.11 -5.43 0.15
C LYS A 36 -15.87 -6.10 -0.42
N HIS A 37 -15.03 -5.30 -1.08
CA HIS A 37 -13.76 -5.70 -1.66
C HIS A 37 -12.64 -4.83 -1.06
N SER A 38 -11.65 -5.46 -0.44
CA SER A 38 -10.44 -4.76 0.00
C SER A 38 -9.51 -4.55 -1.20
N VAL A 39 -9.05 -3.33 -1.38
CA VAL A 39 -8.15 -2.91 -2.46
C VAL A 39 -6.89 -2.33 -1.85
N ASP A 40 -5.75 -2.93 -2.17
CA ASP A 40 -4.45 -2.43 -1.76
C ASP A 40 -3.94 -1.36 -2.73
N PHE A 41 -3.28 -0.34 -2.19
CA PHE A 41 -2.63 0.70 -2.97
C PHE A 41 -1.14 0.42 -3.12
N LYS A 42 -0.64 0.68 -4.33
CA LYS A 42 0.78 0.72 -4.67
C LYS A 42 1.05 2.04 -5.37
N TYR A 43 2.18 2.66 -5.04
CA TYR A 43 2.57 3.96 -5.54
C TYR A 43 3.74 3.81 -6.51
N GLU A 44 3.52 4.23 -7.75
CA GLU A 44 4.60 4.46 -8.71
C GLU A 44 5.35 5.74 -8.36
N LYS A 45 6.65 5.79 -8.68
CA LYS A 45 7.51 6.96 -8.45
C LYS A 45 7.50 7.49 -7.00
N LEU A 46 7.20 6.61 -6.04
CA LEU A 46 7.16 6.97 -4.62
C LEU A 46 8.55 7.47 -4.18
N PRO A 47 8.71 8.69 -3.64
CA PRO A 47 9.99 9.14 -3.11
C PRO A 47 10.38 8.38 -1.82
N ASN A 48 11.41 8.85 -1.14
CA ASN A 48 11.70 8.37 0.21
C ASN A 48 10.58 8.80 1.16
N PHE A 49 10.12 7.86 1.98
CA PHE A 49 9.07 8.06 2.97
C PHE A 49 9.43 7.29 4.23
N CYS A 50 8.86 7.69 5.37
CA CYS A 50 9.09 7.04 6.65
C CYS A 50 8.21 5.79 6.79
N PHE A 51 8.81 4.66 7.16
CA PHE A 51 8.12 3.38 7.34
C PHE A 51 7.36 3.30 8.66
N MET A 52 7.55 4.27 9.56
CA MET A 52 6.84 4.34 10.83
C MET A 52 5.58 5.21 10.72
N CYS A 53 5.68 6.41 10.15
CA CYS A 53 4.55 7.36 10.04
C CYS A 53 3.96 7.52 8.64
N VAL A 54 4.53 6.85 7.63
CA VAL A 54 4.04 6.84 6.23
C VAL A 54 4.06 8.18 5.50
N ILE A 55 4.71 9.20 6.06
CA ILE A 55 4.82 10.53 5.46
C ILE A 55 6.05 10.60 4.55
N ILE A 56 5.91 11.31 3.42
CA ILE A 56 7.00 11.52 2.46
C ILE A 56 7.97 12.59 2.98
N GLY A 57 9.26 12.43 2.68
CA GLY A 57 10.25 13.50 2.86
C GLY A 57 11.24 13.29 4.01
N HIS A 58 11.15 12.20 4.76
CA HIS A 58 12.16 11.84 5.75
C HIS A 58 12.33 10.33 5.90
N PHE A 59 13.45 9.92 6.52
CA PHE A 59 13.73 8.53 6.88
C PHE A 59 13.33 8.26 8.33
N ASP A 60 13.13 7.00 8.68
CA ASP A 60 12.77 6.55 10.03
C ASP A 60 13.66 7.16 11.13
N LYS A 61 14.98 7.22 10.89
CA LYS A 61 15.93 7.79 11.86
C LYS A 61 15.63 9.26 12.22
N PHE A 62 15.00 10.00 11.32
CA PHE A 62 14.66 11.41 11.47
C PHE A 62 13.17 11.66 11.75
N CYS A 63 12.38 10.61 11.97
CA CYS A 63 10.97 10.77 12.30
C CYS A 63 10.83 11.39 13.70
N LEU A 64 10.10 12.50 13.80
CA LEU A 64 9.86 13.19 15.07
C LEU A 64 8.76 12.52 15.90
N LEU A 65 7.80 11.86 15.24
CA LEU A 65 6.68 11.17 15.90
C LEU A 65 7.15 10.07 16.87
N LYS A 66 8.38 9.56 16.72
CA LYS A 66 8.97 8.59 17.65
C LYS A 66 9.18 9.12 19.07
N TYR A 67 9.10 10.44 19.26
CA TYR A 67 9.20 11.09 20.56
C TYR A 67 7.84 11.54 21.11
N GLU A 68 6.74 11.34 20.38
CA GLU A 68 5.41 11.68 20.87
C GLU A 68 4.87 10.59 21.80
N GLU A 69 4.17 11.03 22.85
CA GLU A 69 3.57 10.13 23.83
C GLU A 69 2.51 9.24 23.16
N GLY A 70 2.60 7.93 23.39
CA GLY A 70 1.69 6.95 22.79
C GLY A 70 2.07 6.50 21.37
N PHE A 71 3.21 6.94 20.82
CA PHE A 71 3.67 6.44 19.53
C PHE A 71 4.12 4.98 19.60
N VAL A 72 3.37 4.10 18.93
CA VAL A 72 3.77 2.71 18.73
C VAL A 72 4.49 2.61 17.39
N ALA A 73 5.82 2.47 17.46
CA ALA A 73 6.69 2.33 16.30
C ALA A 73 6.56 0.93 15.66
N GLU A 74 5.40 0.60 15.12
CA GLU A 74 5.24 -0.62 14.33
C GLU A 74 5.56 -0.31 12.86
N LYS A 75 6.67 -0.87 12.35
CA LYS A 75 7.03 -0.80 10.92
C LYS A 75 6.09 -1.68 10.08
N THR A 76 4.81 -1.32 10.07
CA THR A 76 3.79 -1.99 9.27
C THR A 76 3.84 -1.57 7.79
N TYR A 77 4.70 -0.60 7.46
CA TYR A 77 4.88 -0.05 6.12
C TYR A 77 6.29 -0.35 5.61
N GLY A 78 6.47 -0.39 4.29
CA GLY A 78 7.78 -0.67 3.71
C GLY A 78 7.74 -0.74 2.20
N VAL A 79 8.69 -1.47 1.61
CA VAL A 79 8.83 -1.65 0.15
C VAL A 79 7.55 -2.12 -0.54
N LYS A 80 6.65 -2.78 0.21
CA LYS A 80 5.33 -3.20 -0.27
C LYS A 80 4.47 -2.04 -0.76
N LEU A 81 4.67 -0.78 -0.35
CA LEU A 81 3.91 0.36 -0.88
C LEU A 81 4.38 0.81 -2.27
N ARG A 82 5.55 0.37 -2.72
CA ARG A 82 6.07 0.72 -4.05
C ARG A 82 5.45 -0.19 -5.10
N ALA A 83 4.99 0.40 -6.20
CA ALA A 83 4.66 -0.36 -7.40
C ALA A 83 5.96 -0.85 -8.08
N GLY A 84 5.93 -2.04 -8.69
CA GLY A 84 7.06 -2.55 -9.48
C GLY A 84 7.98 -3.57 -8.80
N GLY A 85 7.66 -4.05 -7.59
CA GLY A 85 8.26 -5.29 -7.09
C GLY A 85 7.60 -6.50 -7.77
N ARG A 86 8.36 -7.42 -8.36
CA ARG A 86 7.84 -8.74 -8.76
C ARG A 86 7.44 -9.51 -7.51
N VAL A 87 6.25 -9.25 -6.97
CA VAL A 87 5.61 -10.19 -6.05
C VAL A 87 5.20 -11.37 -6.91
N LYS A 88 5.98 -12.45 -6.86
CA LYS A 88 5.44 -13.76 -7.25
C LYS A 88 4.25 -13.96 -6.33
N ILE A 89 3.04 -13.84 -6.86
CA ILE A 89 1.85 -14.33 -6.18
C ILE A 89 2.07 -15.83 -6.11
N SER A 90 2.64 -16.32 -5.02
CA SER A 90 2.57 -17.74 -4.71
C SER A 90 1.09 -18.08 -4.58
N PRO A 91 0.61 -19.18 -5.18
CA PRO A 91 -0.75 -19.64 -4.99
C PRO A 91 -1.09 -19.62 -3.49
N GLN A 92 -2.27 -19.10 -3.16
CA GLN A 92 -2.75 -19.16 -1.78
C GLN A 92 -2.83 -20.64 -1.39
N ASP A 93 -2.07 -21.02 -0.37
CA ASP A 93 -2.10 -22.38 0.17
C ASP A 93 -3.46 -22.57 0.89
N PRO A 94 -4.33 -23.50 0.44
CA PRO A 94 -5.71 -23.61 0.96
C PRO A 94 -5.82 -24.21 2.37
N THR A 95 -4.71 -24.56 3.02
CA THR A 95 -4.73 -25.43 4.22
C THR A 95 -4.76 -24.71 5.56
N ARG A 96 -5.00 -23.40 5.62
CA ARG A 96 -5.26 -22.72 6.90
C ARG A 96 -6.75 -22.72 7.26
N GLY A 97 -7.31 -23.94 7.30
CA GLY A 97 -8.60 -24.25 7.91
C GLY A 97 -8.42 -25.29 9.00
N TYR A 98 -8.86 -24.95 10.22
CA TYR A 98 -9.28 -25.83 11.31
C TYR A 98 -8.34 -26.95 11.81
N LEU A 99 -7.83 -26.82 13.05
CA LEU A 99 -8.23 -27.62 14.24
C LEU A 99 -7.21 -27.57 15.39
N MET A 100 -7.78 -27.40 16.59
CA MET A 100 -7.28 -27.53 17.98
C MET A 100 -6.21 -26.55 18.49
#